data_AF-A0A924YLZ1-F1
#
_entry.id   AF-A0A924YLZ1-F1
#
_cell.length_a   1.000
_cell.length_b   1.000
_cell.length_c   1.000
_cell.angle_alpha   90.00
_cell.angle_beta   90.00
_cell.angle_gamma   90.00
#
_symmetry.space_group_name_H-M   'P 1'
#
loop_
_entity.id
_entity.type
_entity.pdbx_description
1 polymer ?
#
loop_
_entity_poly.entity_id
_entity_poly.type
_entity_poly.pdbx_seq_one_letter_code
_entity_poly.pdbx_strand_id
1 'polypeptide(L)'
;MKRAFVGIAQQDGLLTLLPERRDVTQFVWRRAQRTKAVCFWAVIDQSIANTILAELEAGESHNALILLQTLAVELGPVVPEENSTEIRDCNDERTLAETA
;
A
#
# COMPACT_ATOMS: atom_id res chain seq x y z
N MET A 1 19.88 -10.69 0.88
CA MET A 1 19.79 -9.36 1.53
C MET A 1 18.34 -8.96 1.48
N LYS A 2 17.76 -8.68 2.65
CA LYS A 2 16.37 -8.25 2.79
C LYS A 2 16.22 -6.80 2.35
N ARG A 3 15.14 -6.51 1.63
CA ARG A 3 14.77 -5.17 1.19
C ARG A 3 13.26 -5.00 1.28
N ALA A 4 12.83 -3.76 1.43
CA ALA A 4 11.43 -3.40 1.38
C ALA A 4 10.96 -3.29 -0.08
N PHE A 5 9.77 -3.79 -0.33
CA PHE A 5 9.05 -3.72 -1.59
C PHE A 5 7.64 -3.22 -1.32
N VAL A 6 7.04 -2.59 -2.33
CA VAL A 6 5.64 -2.18 -2.34
C VAL A 6 4.94 -2.80 -3.54
N GLY A 7 3.69 -3.17 -3.37
CA GLY A 7 2.95 -3.87 -4.41
C GLY A 7 1.47 -3.63 -4.36
N ILE A 8 0.80 -4.13 -5.41
CA ILE A 8 -0.65 -4.13 -5.53
C ILE A 8 -1.10 -5.58 -5.68
N ALA A 9 -2.04 -6.00 -4.84
CA ALA A 9 -2.69 -7.29 -4.96
C ALA A 9 -4.20 -7.12 -5.14
N GLN A 10 -4.79 -8.04 -5.89
CA GLN A 10 -6.23 -8.20 -6.07
C GLN A 10 -6.63 -9.64 -5.72
N GLN A 11 -7.92 -9.94 -5.80
CA GLN A 11 -8.45 -11.27 -5.47
C GLN A 11 -7.90 -12.36 -6.40
N ASP A 12 -7.59 -12.02 -7.64
CA ASP A 12 -7.05 -12.92 -8.66
C ASP A 12 -5.53 -13.13 -8.54
N GLY A 13 -4.78 -12.16 -8.00
CA GLY A 13 -3.36 -12.36 -7.74
C GLY A 13 -2.59 -11.07 -7.48
N LEU A 14 -1.27 -11.19 -7.60
CA LEU A 14 -0.34 -10.08 -7.49
C LEU A 14 -0.28 -9.33 -8.83
N LEU A 15 -0.51 -8.02 -8.81
CA LEU A 15 -0.45 -7.18 -10.02
C LEU A 15 0.92 -6.57 -10.25
N THR A 16 1.60 -6.17 -9.18
CA THR A 16 2.91 -5.52 -9.27
C THR A 16 3.65 -5.63 -7.95
N LEU A 17 4.97 -5.67 -8.05
CA LEU A 17 5.90 -5.62 -6.94
C LEU A 17 7.10 -4.78 -7.36
N LEU A 18 7.40 -3.73 -6.59
CA LEU A 18 8.44 -2.78 -6.91
C LEU A 18 9.29 -2.52 -5.66
N PRO A 19 10.61 -2.27 -5.79
CA PRO A 19 11.42 -1.83 -4.66
C PRO A 19 10.82 -0.60 -3.99
N GLU A 20 10.78 -0.59 -2.66
CA GLU A 20 10.24 0.55 -1.90
C GLU A 20 11.07 1.80 -2.19
N ARG A 21 10.34 2.84 -2.61
CA ARG A 21 10.83 4.21 -2.76
C ARG A 21 9.65 5.15 -2.55
N ARG A 22 9.91 6.33 -2.00
CA ARG A 22 8.88 7.34 -1.70
C ARG A 22 7.96 7.67 -2.90
N ASP A 23 8.54 7.83 -4.09
CA ASP A 23 7.82 8.12 -5.33
C ASP A 23 6.97 6.93 -5.81
N VAL A 24 7.52 5.73 -5.67
CA VAL A 24 6.84 4.47 -6.03
C VAL A 24 5.65 4.22 -5.12
N THR A 25 5.80 4.37 -3.81
CA THR A 25 4.73 4.14 -2.82
C THR A 25 3.51 5.00 -3.11
N GLN A 26 3.69 6.29 -3.40
CA GLN A 26 2.58 7.19 -3.76
C GLN A 26 1.92 6.82 -5.10
N PHE A 27 2.70 6.31 -6.05
CA PHE A 27 2.17 5.85 -7.34
C PHE A 27 1.34 4.58 -7.19
N VAL A 28 1.88 3.57 -6.50
CA VAL A 28 1.24 2.28 -6.23
C VAL A 28 -0.05 2.48 -5.45
N TRP A 29 -0.04 3.35 -4.43
CA TRP A 29 -1.23 3.73 -3.67
C TRP A 29 -2.34 4.32 -4.53
N ARG A 30 -2.02 5.38 -5.32
CA ARG A 30 -2.99 6.02 -6.21
C ARG A 30 -3.55 5.06 -7.26
N ARG A 31 -2.72 4.12 -7.74
CA ARG A 31 -3.15 3.09 -8.69
C ARG A 31 -4.11 2.10 -8.03
N ALA A 32 -3.78 1.62 -6.82
CA ALA A 32 -4.61 0.67 -6.09
C ALA A 32 -6.03 1.21 -5.81
N GLN A 33 -6.16 2.50 -5.48
CA GLN A 33 -7.46 3.16 -5.30
C GLN A 33 -8.33 3.11 -6.56
N ARG A 34 -7.74 3.30 -7.75
CA ARG A 34 -8.47 3.29 -9.03
C ARG A 34 -8.93 1.89 -9.41
N THR A 35 -8.19 0.87 -9.02
CA THR A 35 -8.43 -0.53 -9.39
C THR A 35 -9.12 -1.34 -8.29
N LYS A 36 -9.58 -0.70 -7.19
CA LYS A 36 -10.15 -1.38 -6.01
C LYS A 36 -9.25 -2.52 -5.51
N ALA A 37 -7.94 -2.30 -5.55
CA ALA A 37 -6.93 -3.26 -5.18
C ALA A 37 -6.31 -2.91 -3.82
N VAL A 38 -5.59 -3.85 -3.22
CA VAL A 38 -4.89 -3.64 -1.96
C VAL A 38 -3.46 -3.20 -2.24
N CYS A 39 -3.06 -2.06 -1.70
CA CYS A 39 -1.67 -1.62 -1.67
C CYS A 39 -1.01 -2.17 -0.40
N PHE A 40 0.15 -2.79 -0.54
CA PHE A 40 0.87 -3.40 0.58
C PHE A 40 2.36 -3.10 0.50
N TRP A 41 3.04 -3.25 1.64
CA TRP A 41 4.49 -3.30 1.74
C TRP A 41 4.91 -4.69 2.21
N ALA A 42 6.08 -5.14 1.78
CA ALA A 42 6.65 -6.43 2.16
C ALA A 42 8.17 -6.30 2.36
N VAL A 43 8.71 -7.03 3.33
CA VAL A 43 10.17 -7.21 3.47
C VAL A 43 10.51 -8.62 3.02
N ILE A 44 11.26 -8.72 1.92
CA ILE A 44 11.63 -9.99 1.31
C ILE A 44 13.11 -9.99 0.93
N ASP A 45 13.70 -11.18 0.84
CA ASP A 45 15.06 -11.33 0.30
C ASP A 45 15.07 -11.08 -1.21
N GLN A 46 16.14 -10.43 -1.70
CA GLN A 46 16.26 -10.09 -3.12
C GLN A 46 16.16 -11.29 -4.06
N SER A 47 16.67 -12.47 -3.66
CA SER A 47 16.54 -13.70 -4.45
C SER A 47 15.08 -14.12 -4.61
N ILE A 48 14.29 -14.03 -3.54
CA ILE A 48 12.87 -14.35 -3.51
C ILE A 48 12.08 -13.32 -4.33
N ALA A 49 12.44 -12.04 -4.22
CA ALA A 49 11.86 -10.98 -5.04
C ALA A 49 12.03 -11.27 -6.54
N ASN A 50 13.22 -11.72 -6.96
CA ASN A 50 13.47 -12.08 -8.35
C ASN A 50 12.61 -13.27 -8.81
N THR A 51 12.40 -14.28 -7.95
CA THR A 51 11.49 -15.38 -8.26
C THR A 51 10.05 -14.90 -8.43
N ILE A 52 9.55 -14.06 -7.52
CA ILE A 52 8.19 -13.50 -7.62
C ILE A 52 8.03 -12.65 -8.89
N LEU A 53 9.04 -11.85 -9.24
CA LEU A 53 9.03 -11.06 -10.48
C LEU A 53 9.03 -11.94 -11.73
N ALA A 54 9.76 -13.06 -11.72
CA ALA A 54 9.75 -14.01 -12.83
C ALA A 54 8.37 -14.66 -13.03
N GLU A 55 7.66 -15.00 -11.94
CA GLU A 55 6.27 -15.49 -12.03
C GLU A 55 5.33 -14.43 -12.60
N LEU A 56 5.48 -13.16 -12.19
CA LEU A 56 4.71 -12.05 -12.76
C LEU A 56 4.98 -11.87 -14.26
N GLU A 57 6.24 -11.95 -14.69
CA GLU A 57 6.62 -11.88 -16.11
C GLU A 57 6.07 -13.07 -16.92
N ALA A 58 5.94 -14.24 -16.29
CA ALA A 58 5.30 -15.43 -16.87
C ALA A 58 3.77 -15.35 -16.93
N GLY A 59 3.15 -14.33 -16.30
CA GLY A 59 1.69 -14.20 -16.22
C GLY A 59 1.05 -14.99 -15.07
N GLU A 60 1.86 -15.61 -14.21
CA GLU A 60 1.43 -16.46 -13.09
C GLU A 60 1.16 -15.62 -11.82
N SER A 61 0.25 -14.65 -11.94
CA SER A 61 -0.05 -13.66 -10.88
C SER A 61 -0.52 -14.28 -9.57
N HIS A 62 -1.25 -15.40 -9.63
CA HIS A 62 -1.71 -16.11 -8.44
C HIS A 62 -0.57 -16.82 -7.73
N ASN A 63 0.32 -17.48 -8.48
CA ASN A 63 1.49 -18.14 -7.92
C ASN A 63 2.46 -17.12 -7.30
N ALA A 64 2.65 -15.99 -7.97
CA ALA A 64 3.43 -14.87 -7.45
C ALA A 64 2.89 -14.36 -6.09
N LEU A 65 1.56 -14.29 -5.93
CA LEU A 65 0.93 -13.90 -4.66
C LEU A 65 1.15 -14.96 -3.56
N ILE A 66 1.02 -16.25 -3.88
CA ILE A 66 1.26 -17.35 -2.93
C ILE A 66 2.70 -17.32 -2.44
N LEU A 67 3.67 -17.19 -3.36
CA LEU A 67 5.09 -17.11 -3.02
C LEU A 67 5.36 -15.92 -2.10
N LEU A 68 4.78 -14.75 -2.41
CA LEU A 68 4.90 -13.57 -1.57
C LEU A 68 4.36 -13.80 -0.15
N GLN A 69 3.14 -14.34 -0.01
CA GLN A 69 2.54 -14.59 1.32
C GLN A 69 3.33 -15.62 2.13
N THR A 70 3.92 -16.60 1.46
CA THR A 70 4.64 -17.71 2.12
C THR A 70 6.05 -17.31 2.54
N LEU A 71 6.72 -16.49 1.72
CA LEU A 71 8.15 -16.22 1.86
C LEU A 71 8.47 -14.81 2.36
N ALA A 72 7.45 -13.95 2.47
CA ALA A 72 7.66 -12.64 3.08
C ALA A 72 7.99 -12.74 4.55
N VAL A 73 9.00 -11.99 4.96
CA VAL A 73 9.43 -11.90 6.37
C VAL A 73 8.43 -11.05 7.14
N GLU A 74 8.03 -9.94 6.53
CA GLU A 74 7.04 -9.02 7.05
C GLU A 74 6.15 -8.55 5.90
N LEU A 75 4.87 -8.34 6.20
CA LEU A 75 3.86 -7.93 5.24
C LEU A 75 2.84 -7.05 5.96
N GLY A 76 2.44 -5.94 5.34
CA GLY A 76 1.40 -5.07 5.89
C GLY A 76 0.75 -4.15 4.86
N PRO A 77 -0.40 -3.55 5.20
CA PRO A 77 -1.04 -2.57 4.32
C PRO A 77 -0.21 -1.28 4.26
N VAL A 78 -0.21 -0.63 3.10
CA VAL A 78 0.26 0.76 3.01
C VAL A 78 -0.93 1.65 3.39
N VAL A 79 -0.85 2.26 4.57
CA VAL A 79 -1.82 3.28 4.99
C VAL A 79 -1.22 4.63 4.60
N PRO A 80 -1.95 5.49 3.86
CA PRO A 80 -1.46 6.84 3.65
C PRO A 80 -1.33 7.52 5.01
N GLU A 81 -0.22 8.19 5.25
CA GLU A 81 -0.18 9.21 6.28
C GLU A 81 -1.30 10.18 5.92
N GLU A 82 -2.37 10.22 6.73
CA GLU A 82 -3.38 11.25 6.57
C GLU A 82 -2.60 12.56 6.57
N ASN A 83 -2.72 13.29 5.45
CA ASN A 83 -2.35 14.69 5.45
C ASN A 83 -3.10 15.24 6.66
N SER A 84 -2.35 15.63 7.69
CA SER A 84 -2.86 16.22 8.92
C SER A 84 -3.40 17.58 8.49
N THR A 85 -4.55 17.54 7.83
CA THR A 85 -5.37 18.69 7.57
C THR A 85 -5.84 19.04 8.95
N GLU A 86 -5.14 20.00 9.54
CA GLU A 86 -5.49 20.69 10.75
C GLU A 86 -7.02 20.71 10.85
N ILE A 87 -7.53 20.06 11.89
CA ILE A 87 -8.90 20.25 12.32
C ILE A 87 -9.00 21.76 12.52
N ARG A 88 -9.60 22.47 11.56
CA ARG A 88 -10.10 23.82 11.82
C ARG A 88 -11.19 23.59 12.86
N ASP A 89 -10.81 23.81 14.11
CA ASP A 89 -11.75 24.03 15.20
C ASP A 89 -12.68 25.15 14.73
N CYS A 90 -13.87 24.78 14.25
CA CYS A 90 -15.00 25.69 14.18
C CYS A 90 -15.48 25.90 15.61
N ASN A 91 -14.70 26.65 16.39
CA ASN A 91 -15.19 27.32 17.59
C ASN A 91 -16.08 28.47 17.11
N ASP A 92 -17.31 28.17 16.71
CA ASP A 92 -18.38 29.15 16.63
C ASP A 92 -18.82 29.46 18.08
N GLU A 93 -17.99 30.26 18.76
CA GLU A 93 -18.42 31.05 19.91
C GLU A 93 -19.42 32.10 19.43
N ARG A 94 -20.71 31.73 19.38
CA ARG A 94 -21.79 32.71 19.48
C ARG A 94 -22.60 32.48 20.75
N THR A 95 -21.97 32.94 21.82
CA THR A 95 -22.52 33.69 22.95
C THR A 95 -24.03 33.92 22.90
N LEU A 96 -24.68 33.33 23.91
CA LEU A 96 -25.96 33.71 24.48
C LEU A 96 -26.19 35.23 24.46
N ALA A 97 -27.28 35.66 23.84
CA ALA A 97 -27.97 36.89 24.23
C ALA A 97 -29.36 36.50 24.72
N GLU A 98 -29.38 36.16 26.00
CA GLU A 98 -30.53 36.23 26.88
C GLU A 98 -31.17 37.63 26.88
N THR A 99 -32.49 37.66 26.96
CA THR A 99 -33.32 38.69 27.62
C THR A 99 -33.54 40.05 26.93
N ALA A 100 -34.72 40.19 26.32
CA ALA A 100 -35.67 41.30 26.56
C ALA A 100 -37.05 40.95 25.97
#